data_AF-R5FRA4-F1
#
_entry.id   AF-R5FRA4-F1
#
_cell.length_a   1.000
_cell.length_b   1.000
_cell.length_c   1.000
_cell.angle_alpha   90.00
_cell.angle_beta   90.00
_cell.angle_gamma   90.00
#
_symmetry.space_group_name_H-M   'P 1'
#
loop_
_entity.id
_entity.type
_entity.pdbx_description
1 polymer ?
#
loop_
_entity_poly.entity_id
_entity_poly.type
_entity_poly.pdbx_seq_one_letter_code
_entity_poly.pdbx_strand_id
1 'polypeptide(L)'
;MRAAFYQATAPKKQTAEETVLQCFQILNNFDIPVGIEFADGETPADIPSATQWTSATDMKDLAIYYRTMHNSAIRKLDLKTIRFDKVKYQAVLLDATKTQPITTIKVK
;
A
#
# COMPACT_ATOMS: atom_id res chain seq x y z
N MET A 1 -0.67 20.46 5.96
CA MET A 1 -0.30 20.69 4.55
C MET A 1 1.03 20.00 4.23
N ARG A 2 1.05 18.65 4.09
CA ARG A 2 2.31 17.87 3.93
C ARG A 2 2.32 17.06 2.63
N ALA A 3 1.17 16.51 2.21
CA ALA A 3 1.07 15.70 0.98
C ALA A 3 1.30 16.53 -0.29
N ALA A 4 0.71 17.73 -0.33
CA ALA A 4 0.92 18.68 -1.43
C ALA A 4 2.39 19.12 -1.57
N PHE A 5 3.11 19.26 -0.45
CA PHE A 5 4.53 19.64 -0.48
C PHE A 5 5.41 18.51 -1.03
N TYR A 6 5.20 17.27 -0.59
CA TYR A 6 5.93 16.12 -1.15
C TYR A 6 5.56 15.84 -2.60
N GLN A 7 4.30 16.00 -3.00
CA GLN A 7 3.90 15.90 -4.40
C GLN A 7 4.61 16.95 -5.26
N ALA A 8 4.69 18.20 -4.78
CA ALA A 8 5.30 19.30 -5.51
C ALA A 8 6.84 19.20 -5.62
N THR A 9 7.49 18.53 -4.65
CA THR A 9 8.97 18.44 -4.56
C THR A 9 9.53 17.08 -4.95
N ALA A 10 8.68 16.08 -5.18
CA ALA A 10 9.10 14.74 -5.57
C ALA A 10 9.89 14.78 -6.90
N PRO A 11 11.12 14.24 -6.95
CA PRO A 11 11.86 14.19 -8.20
C PRO A 11 11.16 13.29 -9.20
N LYS A 12 11.04 13.76 -10.45
CA LYS A 12 10.50 12.96 -11.55
C LYS A 12 11.36 11.71 -11.74
N LYS A 13 10.72 10.54 -11.73
CA LYS A 13 11.39 9.27 -12.00
C LYS A 13 11.34 8.94 -13.49
N GLN A 14 12.29 8.10 -13.93
CA GLN A 14 12.41 7.72 -15.33
C GLN A 14 11.41 6.64 -15.71
N THR A 15 11.08 5.76 -14.75
CA THR A 15 10.12 4.66 -14.95
C THR A 15 8.88 4.82 -14.07
N ALA A 16 7.79 4.19 -14.51
CA ALA A 16 6.55 4.20 -13.77
C ALA A 16 6.65 3.42 -12.44
N GLU A 17 7.40 2.31 -12.43
CA GLU A 17 7.65 1.54 -11.22
C GLU A 17 8.38 2.37 -10.16
N GLU A 18 9.46 3.07 -10.53
CA GLU A 18 10.15 3.97 -9.60
C GLU A 18 9.25 5.09 -9.08
N THR A 19 8.34 5.60 -9.92
CA THR A 19 7.35 6.61 -9.53
C THR A 19 6.40 6.04 -8.48
N VAL A 20 5.90 4.81 -8.69
CA VAL A 20 5.04 4.11 -7.73
C VAL A 20 5.76 3.88 -6.40
N LEU A 21 7.01 3.41 -6.44
CA LEU A 21 7.81 3.21 -5.23
C LEU A 21 8.00 4.53 -4.46
N GLN A 22 8.22 5.65 -5.17
CA GLN A 22 8.30 6.98 -4.57
C GLN A 22 6.96 7.42 -3.97
N CYS A 23 5.83 7.17 -4.65
CA CYS A 23 4.50 7.43 -4.09
C CYS A 23 4.33 6.72 -2.75
N PHE A 24 4.71 5.44 -2.65
CA PHE A 24 4.65 4.72 -1.38
C PHE A 24 5.59 5.29 -0.32
N GLN A 25 6.79 5.78 -0.68
CA GLN A 25 7.67 6.47 0.28
C GLN A 25 7.06 7.76 0.82
N ILE A 26 6.38 8.53 -0.04
CA ILE A 26 5.66 9.73 0.36
C ILE A 26 4.47 9.36 1.26
N LEU A 27 3.72 8.32 0.90
CA LEU A 27 2.55 7.89 1.67
C LEU A 27 2.91 7.27 3.02
N ASN A 28 4.08 6.65 3.17
CA ASN A 28 4.57 6.20 4.48
C ASN A 28 4.70 7.35 5.49
N ASN A 29 4.96 8.58 5.04
CA ASN A 29 5.01 9.76 5.92
C ASN A 29 3.63 10.18 6.48
N PHE A 30 2.55 9.56 5.99
CA PHE A 30 1.17 9.75 6.45
C PHE A 30 0.60 8.49 7.07
N ASP A 31 1.40 7.44 7.21
CA ASP A 31 0.95 6.22 7.82
C ASP A 31 0.75 6.48 9.32
N ILE A 32 -0.48 6.27 9.80
CA ILE A 32 -0.83 6.43 11.20
C ILE A 32 -0.66 5.07 11.88
N PRO A 33 0.35 4.89 12.73
CA PRO A 33 0.52 3.63 13.44
C PRO A 33 -0.60 3.45 14.47
N VAL A 34 -1.04 2.21 14.65
CA VAL A 34 -2.02 1.82 15.66
C VAL A 34 -1.58 2.34 17.03
N GLY A 35 -2.42 3.14 17.68
CA GLY A 35 -2.20 3.60 19.06
C GLY A 35 -1.82 5.07 19.24
N ILE A 36 -1.55 5.85 18.18
CA ILE A 36 -1.23 7.29 18.34
C ILE A 36 -2.47 8.20 18.45
N GLU A 37 -3.65 7.62 18.27
CA GLU A 37 -4.93 8.33 18.15
C GLU A 37 -5.76 8.28 19.44
N PHE A 38 -5.26 7.60 20.46
CA PHE A 38 -5.91 7.46 21.75
C PHE A 38 -5.09 8.22 22.80
N ALA A 39 -5.76 9.04 23.61
CA ALA A 39 -5.15 9.64 24.78
C ALA A 39 -4.74 8.54 25.78
N ASP A 40 -3.71 8.79 26.61
CA ASP A 40 -3.29 7.86 27.66
C ASP A 40 -4.50 7.44 28.51
N GLY A 41 -4.88 6.16 28.44
CA GLY A 41 -5.93 5.57 29.28
C GLY A 41 -7.26 5.25 28.60
N GLU A 42 -7.46 5.56 27.31
CA GLU A 42 -8.65 5.11 26.59
C GLU A 42 -8.49 3.71 25.99
N THR A 43 -9.48 2.84 26.19
CA THR A 43 -9.50 1.51 25.58
C THR A 43 -9.87 1.68 24.10
N PRO A 44 -9.00 1.32 23.13
CA PRO A 44 -9.29 1.50 21.72
C PRO A 44 -10.58 0.74 21.35
N ALA A 45 -11.47 1.40 20.61
CA ALA A 45 -12.48 0.67 19.86
C ALA A 45 -11.77 -0.36 18.96
N ASP A 46 -12.39 -1.54 18.79
CA ASP A 46 -11.89 -2.71 18.03
C ASP A 46 -11.52 -2.42 16.54
N ILE A 47 -11.61 -1.16 16.12
CA ILE A 47 -11.24 -0.66 14.81
C ILE A 47 -10.01 0.24 15.01
N PRO A 48 -8.79 -0.25 14.73
CA PRO A 48 -7.63 0.62 14.73
C PRO A 48 -7.86 1.71 13.69
N SER A 49 -7.78 2.98 14.09
CA SER A 49 -7.81 4.14 13.19
C SER A 49 -6.48 4.30 12.42
N ALA A 50 -5.78 3.18 12.19
CA ALA A 50 -4.60 3.09 11.36
C ALA A 50 -4.95 2.92 9.88
N THR A 51 -4.02 3.32 9.00
CA THR A 51 -4.13 3.06 7.56
C THR A 51 -4.23 1.56 7.31
N GLN A 52 -5.40 1.08 6.89
CA GLN A 52 -5.60 -0.36 6.67
C GLN A 52 -4.88 -0.85 5.40
N TRP A 53 -4.85 -0.01 4.37
CA TRP A 53 -4.15 -0.28 3.13
C TRP A 53 -3.85 1.01 2.37
N THR A 54 -2.79 0.96 1.57
CA THR A 54 -2.31 2.07 0.76
C THR A 54 -2.17 1.59 -0.67
N SER A 55 -2.61 2.39 -1.65
CA SER A 55 -2.48 2.06 -3.07
C SER A 55 -1.97 3.20 -3.94
N ALA A 56 -1.35 2.84 -5.05
CA ALA A 56 -0.99 3.72 -6.15
C ALA A 56 -1.44 3.09 -7.47
N THR A 57 -1.97 3.89 -8.40
CA THR A 57 -2.44 3.40 -9.70
C THR A 57 -1.61 4.02 -10.81
N ASP A 58 -1.06 3.17 -11.68
CA ASP A 58 -0.45 3.58 -12.95
C ASP A 58 -1.49 3.41 -14.06
N MET A 59 -2.07 4.53 -14.49
CA MET A 59 -3.08 4.55 -15.55
C MET A 59 -2.49 4.31 -16.95
N LYS A 60 -1.17 4.48 -17.13
CA LYS A 60 -0.52 4.26 -18.43
C LYS A 60 -0.15 2.80 -18.63
N ASP A 61 0.43 2.15 -17.61
CA ASP A 61 0.75 0.72 -17.65
C ASP A 61 -0.46 -0.17 -17.29
N LEU A 62 -1.59 0.43 -16.91
CA LEU A 62 -2.81 -0.26 -16.47
C LEU A 62 -2.52 -1.21 -15.29
N ALA A 63 -1.93 -0.66 -14.23
CA ALA A 63 -1.53 -1.42 -13.06
C ALA A 63 -1.97 -0.74 -11.76
N ILE A 64 -2.45 -1.55 -10.82
CA ILE A 64 -2.78 -1.11 -9.46
C ILE A 64 -1.78 -1.73 -8.50
N TYR A 65 -1.16 -0.91 -7.66
CA TYR A 65 -0.22 -1.35 -6.65
C TYR A 65 -0.80 -1.12 -5.27
N TYR A 66 -0.60 -2.05 -4.35
CA TYR A 66 -1.09 -1.90 -2.98
C TYR A 66 -0.17 -2.56 -1.95
N ARG A 67 -0.25 -2.08 -0.71
CA ARG A 67 0.26 -2.72 0.51
C ARG A 67 -0.81 -2.61 1.60
N THR A 68 -0.71 -3.41 2.65
CA THR A 68 -1.67 -3.41 3.76
C THR A 68 -0.96 -3.21 5.09
N MET A 69 -1.69 -2.90 6.16
CA MET A 69 -1.14 -2.81 7.51
C MET A 69 -0.49 -4.13 7.98
N HIS A 70 -0.92 -5.26 7.43
CA HIS A 70 -0.43 -6.59 7.79
C HIS A 70 0.61 -7.15 6.82
N ASN A 71 0.84 -6.50 5.68
CA ASN A 71 1.81 -6.92 4.69
C ASN A 71 2.40 -5.71 3.97
N SER A 72 3.63 -5.36 4.34
CA SER A 72 4.36 -4.23 3.76
C SER A 72 4.87 -4.46 2.34
N ALA A 73 4.79 -5.68 1.81
CA ALA A 73 5.15 -5.96 0.42
C ALA A 73 4.21 -5.20 -0.53
N ILE A 74 4.80 -4.47 -1.48
CA ILE A 74 4.05 -3.84 -2.56
C ILE A 74 3.67 -4.93 -3.54
N ARG A 75 2.36 -5.12 -3.73
CA ARG A 75 1.77 -6.10 -4.64
C ARG A 75 1.18 -5.38 -5.85
N LYS A 76 1.40 -5.94 -7.04
CA LYS A 76 0.91 -5.40 -8.32
C LYS A 76 -0.25 -6.26 -8.84
N LEU A 77 -1.36 -5.61 -9.14
CA LEU A 77 -2.42 -6.13 -9.99
C LEU A 77 -2.23 -5.56 -11.40
N ASP A 78 -1.74 -6.39 -12.32
CA ASP A 78 -1.55 -6.02 -13.73
C ASP A 78 -2.85 -6.28 -14.51
N LEU A 79 -3.56 -5.22 -14.87
CA LEU A 79 -4.86 -5.32 -15.53
C LEU A 79 -4.73 -5.90 -16.95
N LYS A 80 -3.57 -5.79 -17.60
CA LYS A 80 -3.34 -6.35 -18.95
C LYS A 80 -3.33 -7.87 -18.95
N THR A 81 -3.11 -8.49 -17.79
CA THR A 81 -3.17 -9.95 -17.64
C THR A 81 -4.60 -10.48 -17.55
N ILE A 82 -5.59 -9.60 -17.41
CA ILE A 82 -7.00 -9.94 -17.21
C ILE A 82 -7.75 -9.86 -18.53
N ARG A 83 -8.45 -10.95 -18.88
CA ARG A 83 -9.40 -10.98 -20.00
C ARG A 83 -10.78 -10.49 -19.55
N PHE A 84 -10.99 -9.18 -19.61
CA PHE A 84 -12.22 -8.53 -19.14
C PHE A 84 -13.49 -8.97 -19.89
N ASP A 85 -13.35 -9.50 -21.11
CA ASP A 85 -14.44 -10.06 -21.90
C ASP A 85 -14.95 -11.42 -21.37
N LYS A 86 -14.16 -12.10 -20.53
CA LYS A 86 -14.47 -13.47 -20.05
C LYS A 86 -14.52 -13.59 -18.53
N VAL A 87 -13.84 -12.70 -17.82
CA VAL A 87 -13.78 -12.75 -16.36
C VAL A 87 -15.14 -12.34 -15.77
N LYS A 88 -15.63 -13.12 -14.81
CA LYS A 88 -16.78 -12.72 -13.97
C LYS A 88 -16.27 -11.89 -12.78
N TYR A 89 -17.17 -11.24 -12.06
CA TYR A 89 -16.82 -10.56 -10.81
C TYR A 89 -16.07 -11.52 -9.87
N GLN A 90 -14.98 -11.02 -9.28
CA GLN A 90 -14.17 -11.74 -8.30
C GLN A 90 -13.91 -10.84 -7.09
N ALA A 91 -14.00 -11.44 -5.91
CA ALA A 91 -13.57 -10.83 -4.66
C ALA A 91 -12.49 -11.73 -4.05
N VAL A 92 -11.31 -11.16 -3.78
CA VAL A 92 -10.18 -11.87 -3.20
C VAL A 92 -9.72 -11.08 -1.98
N LEU A 93 -9.33 -11.80 -0.92
CA LEU A 93 -8.75 -11.16 0.26
C LEU A 93 -7.43 -10.48 -0.12
N LEU A 94 -7.25 -9.23 0.31
CA LEU A 94 -5.99 -8.51 0.11
C LEU A 94 -4.83 -9.22 0.82
N ASP A 95 -5.09 -9.77 2.00
CA ASP A 95 -4.18 -10.60 2.78
C ASP A 95 -4.83 -11.95 3.12
N ALA A 96 -4.14 -13.04 2.79
CA ALA A 96 -4.56 -14.38 3.25
C ALA A 96 -4.36 -14.54 4.77
N THR A 97 -3.37 -13.85 5.35
CA THR A 97 -3.02 -13.88 6.77
C THR A 97 -2.78 -12.46 7.28
N LYS A 98 -3.34 -12.11 8.43
CA LYS A 98 -3.16 -10.78 9.07
C LYS A 98 -1.85 -10.66 9.85
N THR A 99 -0.77 -11.24 9.32
CA THR A 99 0.56 -11.25 9.94
C THR A 99 1.61 -10.84 8.94
N GLN A 100 2.50 -9.94 9.34
CA GLN A 100 3.62 -9.48 8.53
C GLN A 100 4.51 -10.67 8.14
N PRO A 101 4.70 -10.93 6.82
CA PRO A 101 5.60 -11.98 6.38
C PRO A 101 7.03 -11.69 6.83
N ILE A 102 7.68 -12.68 7.45
CA ILE A 102 9.10 -12.64 7.81
C ILE A 102 9.83 -13.67 6.97
N THR A 103 10.77 -13.21 6.12
CA THR A 103 11.58 -14.10 5.27
C THR A 103 12.94 -14.31 5.91
N THR A 104 13.29 -15.54 6.25
CA THR A 104 14.64 -15.88 6.74
C THR A 104 15.63 -15.92 5.59
N ILE A 105 16.70 -15.13 5.67
CA ILE A 105 17.81 -15.19 4.73
C ILE A 105 18.83 -16.22 5.21
N LYS A 106 19.12 -17.23 4.37
CA LYS A 106 20.20 -18.19 4.62
C LYS A 106 21.47 -17.67 3.96
N VAL A 107 22.52 -17.48 4.75
CA VAL A 107 23.87 -17.21 4.25
C VAL A 107 24.57 -18.56 4.05
N LYS A 108 25.21 -18.74 2.89
CA LYS A 108 26.08 -19.89 2.61
C LYS A 108 27.54 -19.48 2.80
#